data_AF-A0A6P5S0W8-F1
#
_entry.id   AF-A0A6P5S0W8-F1
#
_cell.length_a   1.000
_cell.length_b   1.000
_cell.length_c   1.000
_cell.angle_alpha   90.00
_cell.angle_beta   90.00
_cell.angle_gamma   90.00
#
_symmetry.space_group_name_H-M   'P 1'
#
loop_
_entity.id
_entity.type
_entity.pdbx_description
1 polymer ?
#
loop_
_entity_poly.entity_id
_entity_poly.type
_entity_poly.pdbx_seq_one_letter_code
_entity_poly.pdbx_strand_id
1 'polypeptide(L)'
;MENVNDSSSIGQDPPLNPPSSNARKPGGWRAIKYILANESFEKLASMSLIANITVYLTTRYNLSGIFVVNVVNIWNGSSNVASLAGAFVSDAYLGRFRTLLLGSISSILGMGAMTLTASINQLRPSTCKEPPHCPEPQSWQLGFLFLALALLSIGAGGIRPCNIAFGADQFDTKTAKGRAQLESFFNWWYFSFTVALVVALTIVVYIQTNVSWAIGFVIPTVCLASSISIFLFGRHTYIYFKPQGSIFSDIAKVITASCRKCRVPVGPASEHSFYDPPLITNASDQTQMILKLPHTNRFRFLDRAAIITSPDELDNQGKPKSGWRLCSLQQVEQLKCLVAILPVWITAIGTFMSVDQQNTFGVLQALQMDRSIGPKFKFSPGWMNIISMLALAIWIFFYERIYLPLAKKMSTRRNKRLTMQQRINTGIMLSIVSMLVSGIIEEHRRKSALRHGSYISPSSFALLLPQFFLSGLTEAFSAVSIMEFFTMQMPESMRTIAGAVFFLSLSISSYIGSLIVNIVHKATEKKGKSPWLGGHDLNQNRLNYYYYIIAGLGVLNLVYFNFFARRYVIVGRPGNGRKEMQLENPVLHGSRDQSECASKDEEKGHGSANLTL
;
A
#
# COMPACT_ATOMS: atom_id res chain seq x y z
N MET A 1 -12.36 75.08 28.25
CA MET A 1 -11.45 74.94 27.10
C MET A 1 -10.58 73.74 27.37
N GLU A 2 -10.63 72.79 26.43
CA GLU A 2 -10.12 71.42 26.52
C GLU A 2 -8.62 71.32 26.84
N ASN A 3 -8.25 70.32 27.65
CA ASN A 3 -7.38 69.21 27.23
C ASN A 3 -7.10 68.29 28.43
N VAL A 4 -7.79 67.15 28.47
CA VAL A 4 -7.48 66.01 29.34
C VAL A 4 -6.68 65.03 28.48
N ASN A 5 -5.43 64.77 28.85
CA ASN A 5 -4.61 63.72 28.26
C ASN A 5 -4.30 62.69 29.35
N ASP A 6 -5.10 61.63 29.39
CA ASP A 6 -4.83 60.39 30.13
C ASP A 6 -3.77 59.58 29.39
N SER A 7 -2.58 59.43 29.98
CA SER A 7 -1.61 58.41 29.59
C SER A 7 -1.67 57.25 30.60
N SER A 8 -2.26 56.14 30.14
CA SER A 8 -2.48 54.91 30.89
C SER A 8 -1.19 54.07 31.03
N SER A 9 -0.97 53.66 32.27
CA SER A 9 -0.14 52.56 32.80
C SER A 9 0.60 51.64 31.81
N ILE A 10 1.94 51.72 31.85
CA ILE A 10 2.87 50.67 31.41
C ILE A 10 2.86 49.58 32.49
N GLY A 11 2.17 48.46 32.24
CA GLY A 11 2.32 47.24 33.02
C GLY A 11 3.64 46.57 32.70
N GLN A 12 4.57 46.56 33.65
CA GLN A 12 5.77 45.74 33.61
C GLN A 12 5.39 44.28 33.89
N ASP A 13 5.48 43.42 32.87
CA ASP A 13 5.46 41.97 33.07
C ASP A 13 6.71 41.55 33.87
N PRO A 14 6.59 40.64 34.87
CA PRO A 14 7.75 40.15 35.61
C PRO A 14 8.66 39.34 34.68
N PRO A 15 10.00 39.40 34.87
CA PRO A 15 10.93 38.71 34.00
C PRO A 15 10.68 37.19 34.05
N LEU A 16 10.47 36.58 32.89
CA LEU A 16 10.44 35.13 32.71
C LEU A 16 11.70 34.53 33.34
N ASN A 17 11.53 33.72 34.38
CA ASN A 17 12.58 32.85 34.89
C ASN A 17 13.17 32.04 33.72
N PRO A 18 14.51 31.97 33.55
CA PRO A 18 15.11 31.14 32.53
C PRO A 18 14.70 29.67 32.77
N PRO A 19 14.38 28.90 31.71
CA PRO A 19 13.97 27.53 31.86
C PRO A 19 15.08 26.74 32.57
N SER A 20 14.72 26.09 33.67
CA SER A 20 15.61 25.22 34.45
C SER A 20 16.39 24.28 33.54
N SER A 21 17.72 24.39 33.55
CA SER A 21 18.67 23.68 32.69
C SER A 21 18.80 22.17 32.95
N ASN A 22 17.89 21.57 33.73
CA ASN A 22 17.88 20.15 34.09
C ASN A 22 16.68 19.35 33.57
N ALA A 23 15.79 19.96 32.77
CA ALA A 23 14.75 19.20 32.06
C ALA A 23 15.39 18.37 30.93
N ARG A 24 15.57 17.06 31.17
CA ARG A 24 16.07 16.10 30.16
C ARG A 24 15.23 16.22 28.89
N LYS A 25 15.85 16.59 27.76
CA LYS A 25 15.15 16.74 26.48
C LYS A 25 14.39 15.45 26.10
N PRO A 26 13.10 15.55 25.74
CA PRO A 26 12.32 14.41 25.26
C PRO A 26 12.84 13.90 23.91
N GLY A 27 12.55 12.64 23.59
CA GLY A 27 12.89 11.98 22.33
C GLY A 27 14.17 11.15 22.34
N GLY A 28 14.68 10.88 21.13
CA GLY A 28 15.84 10.06 20.87
C GLY A 28 15.69 8.59 21.31
N TRP A 29 16.81 7.90 21.50
CA TRP A 29 16.86 6.47 21.83
C TRP A 29 16.13 6.07 23.12
N ARG A 30 15.87 7.02 24.02
CA ARG A 30 15.07 6.79 25.24
C ARG A 30 13.61 6.53 24.93
N ALA A 31 13.04 7.23 23.96
CA ALA A 31 11.70 6.99 23.44
C ALA A 31 11.66 5.72 22.58
N ILE A 32 12.67 5.55 21.72
CA ILE A 32 12.71 4.47 20.73
C ILE A 32 12.65 3.08 21.34
N LYS A 33 13.31 2.82 22.48
CA LYS A 33 13.24 1.49 23.12
C LYS A 33 11.79 1.06 23.42
N TYR A 34 10.91 1.99 23.81
CA TYR A 34 9.50 1.71 24.06
C TYR A 34 8.73 1.54 22.76
N ILE A 35 8.97 2.39 21.76
CA ILE A 35 8.31 2.34 20.45
C ILE A 35 8.67 1.04 19.71
N LEU A 36 9.94 0.66 19.72
CA LEU A 36 10.45 -0.55 19.06
C LEU A 36 9.88 -1.82 19.71
N ALA A 37 9.84 -1.86 21.05
CA ALA A 37 9.24 -2.98 21.77
C ALA A 37 7.72 -3.07 21.52
N ASN A 38 7.01 -1.94 21.58
CA ASN A 38 5.59 -1.84 21.23
C ASN A 38 5.31 -2.40 19.83
N GLU A 39 6.03 -1.92 18.81
CA GLU A 39 5.90 -2.40 17.44
C GLU A 39 6.17 -3.89 17.32
N SER A 40 7.22 -4.40 17.95
CA SER A 40 7.61 -5.80 17.81
C SER A 40 6.53 -6.76 18.31
N PHE A 41 5.94 -6.46 19.47
CA PHE A 41 4.84 -7.24 20.01
C PHE A 41 3.54 -7.11 19.21
N GLU A 42 3.26 -5.90 18.69
CA GLU A 42 2.10 -5.67 17.82
C GLU A 42 2.20 -6.47 16.51
N LYS A 43 3.37 -6.41 15.85
CA LYS A 43 3.61 -7.12 14.60
C LYS A 43 3.59 -8.62 14.77
N LEU A 44 4.15 -9.13 15.86
CA LEU A 44 4.05 -10.55 16.20
C LEU A 44 2.57 -10.98 16.29
N ALA A 45 1.75 -10.22 17.03
CA ALA A 45 0.34 -10.52 17.19
C ALA A 45 -0.44 -10.45 15.87
N SER A 46 -0.29 -9.34 15.13
CA SER A 46 -1.01 -9.09 13.87
C SER A 46 -0.66 -10.14 12.80
N MET A 47 0.63 -10.42 12.58
CA MET A 47 1.07 -11.34 11.54
C MET A 47 0.70 -12.80 11.85
N SER A 48 0.72 -13.20 13.13
CA SER A 48 0.28 -14.54 13.53
C SER A 48 -1.21 -14.78 13.23
N LEU A 49 -2.05 -13.75 13.39
CA LEU A 49 -3.46 -13.83 13.05
C LEU A 49 -3.68 -13.89 11.54
N ILE A 50 -3.08 -12.96 10.80
CA ILE A 50 -3.22 -12.90 9.32
C ILE A 50 -2.80 -14.21 8.68
N ALA A 51 -1.71 -14.82 9.13
CA ALA A 51 -1.18 -16.05 8.56
C ALA A 51 -2.09 -17.27 8.71
N ASN A 52 -2.97 -17.28 9.72
CA ASN A 52 -3.71 -18.49 10.08
C ASN A 52 -5.23 -18.28 10.22
N ILE A 53 -5.74 -17.07 9.95
CA ILE A 53 -7.17 -16.76 10.04
C ILE A 53 -8.01 -17.64 9.11
N THR A 54 -7.55 -17.89 7.88
CA THR A 54 -8.24 -18.75 6.91
C THR A 54 -8.42 -20.15 7.49
N VAL A 55 -7.37 -20.69 8.10
CA VAL A 55 -7.41 -22.01 8.75
C VAL A 55 -8.35 -22.00 9.96
N TYR A 56 -8.31 -20.94 10.78
CA TYR A 56 -9.21 -20.81 11.93
C TYR A 56 -10.68 -20.83 11.51
N LEU A 57 -11.03 -19.99 10.52
CA LEU A 57 -12.39 -19.85 10.03
C LEU A 57 -12.91 -21.16 9.42
N THR A 58 -12.06 -21.88 8.69
CA THR A 58 -12.43 -23.18 8.10
C THR A 58 -12.54 -24.29 9.13
N THR A 59 -11.61 -24.38 10.09
CA THR A 59 -11.54 -25.53 11.01
C THR A 59 -12.35 -25.37 12.29
N ARG A 60 -12.60 -24.13 12.74
CA ARG A 60 -13.31 -23.86 14.01
C ARG A 60 -14.66 -23.18 13.85
N TYR A 61 -14.83 -22.37 12.80
CA TYR A 61 -16.11 -21.77 12.46
C TYR A 61 -16.86 -22.54 11.37
N ASN A 62 -16.29 -23.65 10.88
CA ASN A 62 -16.84 -24.47 9.80
C ASN A 62 -17.15 -23.67 8.52
N LEU A 63 -16.56 -22.48 8.35
CA LEU A 63 -16.79 -21.67 7.16
C LEU A 63 -16.13 -22.33 5.96
N SER A 64 -16.85 -22.34 4.84
CA SER A 64 -16.40 -23.09 3.68
C SER A 64 -16.60 -22.35 2.37
N GLY A 65 -15.92 -22.86 1.34
CA GLY A 65 -16.02 -22.38 -0.02
C GLY A 65 -15.77 -20.88 -0.14
N ILE A 66 -16.75 -20.20 -0.73
CA ILE A 66 -16.63 -18.78 -1.08
C ILE A 66 -16.82 -17.88 0.13
N PHE A 67 -17.59 -18.31 1.13
CA PHE A 67 -17.88 -17.47 2.27
C PHE A 67 -16.62 -17.16 3.07
N VAL A 68 -15.78 -18.17 3.37
CA VAL A 68 -14.50 -17.93 4.05
C VAL A 68 -13.56 -17.05 3.24
N VAL A 69 -13.50 -17.26 1.91
CA VAL A 69 -12.67 -16.44 1.00
C VAL A 69 -13.12 -14.98 1.02
N ASN A 70 -14.42 -14.74 0.95
CA ASN A 70 -14.99 -13.39 1.00
C ASN A 70 -14.70 -12.72 2.35
N VAL A 71 -14.88 -13.43 3.47
CA VAL A 71 -14.60 -12.87 4.80
C VAL A 71 -13.14 -12.44 4.92
N VAL A 72 -12.19 -13.30 4.52
CA VAL A 72 -10.75 -12.98 4.60
C VAL A 72 -10.37 -11.84 3.67
N ASN A 73 -10.81 -11.87 2.41
CA ASN A 73 -10.48 -10.84 1.43
C ASN A 73 -11.10 -9.48 1.79
N ILE A 74 -12.36 -9.46 2.23
CA ILE A 74 -13.04 -8.22 2.64
C ILE A 74 -12.38 -7.66 3.90
N TRP A 75 -12.01 -8.51 4.87
CA TRP A 75 -11.31 -8.08 6.07
C TRP A 75 -9.92 -7.50 5.77
N ASN A 76 -9.14 -8.18 4.93
CA ASN A 76 -7.82 -7.70 4.51
C ASN A 76 -7.92 -6.37 3.75
N GLY A 77 -8.87 -6.27 2.81
CA GLY A 77 -9.15 -5.03 2.08
C GLY A 77 -9.56 -3.90 3.02
N SER A 78 -10.49 -4.17 3.95
CA SER A 78 -10.98 -3.18 4.92
C SER A 78 -9.85 -2.69 5.83
N SER A 79 -8.96 -3.58 6.27
CA SER A 79 -7.79 -3.24 7.10
C SER A 79 -6.81 -2.32 6.36
N ASN A 80 -6.60 -2.55 5.06
CA ASN A 80 -5.74 -1.71 4.23
C ASN A 80 -6.36 -0.32 3.97
N VAL A 81 -7.67 -0.24 3.71
CA VAL A 81 -8.38 1.05 3.59
C VAL A 81 -8.41 1.80 4.91
N ALA A 82 -8.65 1.10 6.03
CA ALA A 82 -8.62 1.70 7.35
C ALA A 82 -7.25 2.34 7.67
N SER A 83 -6.15 1.81 7.12
CA SER A 83 -4.80 2.39 7.26
C SER A 83 -4.68 3.75 6.56
N LEU A 84 -5.38 3.95 5.45
CA LEU A 84 -5.45 5.24 4.75
C LEU A 84 -6.29 6.24 5.56
N ALA A 85 -7.44 5.78 6.05
CA ALA A 85 -8.30 6.59 6.89
C ALA A 85 -7.59 7.00 8.19
N GLY A 86 -6.86 6.08 8.82
CA GLY A 86 -6.07 6.35 10.02
C GLY A 86 -4.94 7.35 9.78
N ALA A 87 -4.25 7.25 8.64
CA ALA A 87 -3.26 8.26 8.23
C ALA A 87 -3.90 9.66 8.13
N PHE A 88 -5.01 9.77 7.39
CA PHE A 88 -5.76 11.02 7.25
C PHE A 88 -6.20 11.58 8.61
N VAL A 89 -6.78 10.76 9.48
CA VAL A 89 -7.25 11.18 10.81
C VAL A 89 -6.08 11.63 11.70
N SER A 90 -4.93 10.94 11.62
CA SER A 90 -3.74 11.30 12.39
C SER A 90 -3.14 12.64 11.97
N ASP A 91 -3.06 12.89 10.66
CA ASP A 91 -2.41 14.08 10.12
C ASP A 91 -3.33 15.32 10.11
N ALA A 92 -4.66 15.11 10.04
CA ALA A 92 -5.64 16.20 10.00
C ALA A 92 -6.21 16.59 11.38
N TYR A 93 -6.42 15.63 12.30
CA TYR A 93 -7.22 15.90 13.51
C TYR A 93 -6.57 15.45 14.82
N LEU A 94 -6.26 14.17 14.97
CA LEU A 94 -5.95 13.58 16.28
C LEU A 94 -4.47 13.63 16.66
N GLY A 95 -3.57 13.71 15.68
CA GLY A 95 -2.14 13.52 15.88
C GLY A 95 -1.76 12.04 16.00
N ARG A 96 -0.52 11.72 15.61
CA ARG A 96 -0.01 10.35 15.49
C ARG A 96 -0.11 9.53 16.79
N PHE A 97 0.22 10.13 17.94
CA PHE A 97 0.15 9.43 19.22
C PHE A 97 -1.27 9.00 19.61
N ARG A 98 -2.26 9.90 19.50
CA ARG A 98 -3.65 9.59 19.88
C ARG A 98 -4.26 8.56 18.93
N THR A 99 -4.01 8.70 17.62
CA THR A 99 -4.46 7.71 16.63
C THR A 99 -3.83 6.34 16.90
N LEU A 100 -2.54 6.28 17.22
CA LEU A 100 -1.86 5.02 17.54
C LEU A 100 -2.40 4.38 18.83
N LEU A 101 -2.66 5.17 19.87
CA LEU A 101 -3.24 4.68 21.12
C LEU A 101 -4.66 4.13 20.91
N LEU A 102 -5.54 4.88 20.24
CA LEU A 102 -6.91 4.44 19.93
C LEU A 102 -6.90 3.20 19.02
N GLY A 103 -6.01 3.17 18.03
CA GLY A 103 -5.81 1.99 17.18
C GLY A 103 -5.37 0.77 17.99
N SER A 104 -4.43 0.95 18.91
CA SER A 104 -3.96 -0.15 19.77
C SER A 104 -5.05 -0.68 20.70
N ILE A 105 -5.86 0.21 21.28
CA ILE A 105 -7.04 -0.16 22.09
C ILE A 105 -8.06 -0.95 21.24
N SER A 106 -8.34 -0.50 20.01
CA SER A 106 -9.21 -1.24 19.09
C SER A 106 -8.64 -2.61 18.73
N SER A 107 -7.33 -2.71 18.47
CA SER A 107 -6.65 -3.97 18.16
C SER A 107 -6.72 -4.98 19.32
N ILE A 108 -6.48 -4.56 20.56
CA ILE A 108 -6.57 -5.47 21.71
C ILE A 108 -8.01 -5.93 21.97
N LEU A 109 -9.01 -5.06 21.80
CA LEU A 109 -10.41 -5.46 21.90
C LEU A 109 -10.79 -6.47 20.83
N GLY A 110 -10.37 -6.24 19.58
CA GLY A 110 -10.60 -7.17 18.48
C GLY A 110 -9.87 -8.50 18.66
N MET A 111 -8.61 -8.50 19.08
CA MET A 111 -7.85 -9.73 19.37
C MET A 111 -8.39 -10.47 20.60
N GLY A 112 -8.81 -9.73 21.63
CA GLY A 112 -9.49 -10.28 22.80
C GLY A 112 -10.79 -10.98 22.41
N ALA A 113 -11.60 -10.35 21.56
CA ALA A 113 -12.80 -10.97 21.01
C ALA A 113 -12.47 -12.25 20.23
N MET A 114 -11.46 -12.24 19.35
CA MET A 114 -10.98 -13.46 18.67
C MET A 114 -10.57 -14.56 19.66
N THR A 115 -9.88 -14.21 20.74
CA THR A 115 -9.48 -15.16 21.79
C THR A 115 -10.67 -15.75 22.53
N LEU A 116 -11.69 -14.92 22.81
CA LEU A 116 -12.94 -15.39 23.40
C LEU A 116 -13.64 -16.39 22.47
N THR A 117 -13.67 -16.14 21.15
CA THR A 117 -14.26 -17.11 20.19
C THR A 117 -13.57 -18.47 20.21
N ALA A 118 -12.26 -18.50 20.46
CA ALA A 118 -11.50 -19.76 20.51
C ALA A 118 -11.61 -20.47 21.88
N SER A 119 -11.82 -19.70 22.95
CA SER A 119 -11.82 -20.19 24.34
C SER A 119 -13.21 -20.59 24.84
N ILE A 120 -14.26 -19.88 24.41
CA ILE A 120 -15.65 -20.14 24.82
C ILE A 120 -16.37 -20.88 23.70
N ASN A 121 -16.70 -22.15 23.95
CA ASN A 121 -17.34 -23.01 22.95
C ASN A 121 -18.72 -22.50 22.47
N GLN A 122 -19.43 -21.70 23.27
CA GLN A 122 -20.73 -21.13 22.92
C GLN A 122 -20.63 -20.05 21.83
N LEU A 123 -19.50 -19.33 21.76
CA LEU A 123 -19.28 -18.23 20.80
C LEU A 123 -18.95 -18.71 19.37
N ARG A 124 -18.88 -20.02 19.16
CA ARG A 124 -18.56 -20.66 17.87
C ARG A 124 -19.47 -21.86 17.64
N PRO A 125 -19.64 -22.32 16.39
CA PRO A 125 -20.40 -23.53 16.11
C PRO A 125 -19.77 -24.75 16.79
N SER A 126 -20.58 -25.80 16.99
CA SER A 126 -20.09 -27.06 17.51
C SER A 126 -19.03 -27.66 16.58
N THR A 127 -18.09 -28.40 17.18
CA THR A 127 -16.97 -29.00 16.43
C THR A 127 -17.51 -29.98 15.40
N CYS A 128 -17.07 -29.82 14.14
CA CYS A 128 -17.44 -30.75 13.09
C CYS A 128 -16.86 -32.14 13.37
N LYS A 129 -17.74 -33.14 13.53
CA LYS A 129 -17.36 -34.53 13.79
C LYS A 129 -17.19 -35.35 12.50
N GLU A 130 -17.97 -35.04 11.47
CA GLU A 130 -18.01 -35.76 10.19
C GLU A 130 -17.98 -34.77 9.00
N PRO A 131 -16.79 -34.42 8.49
CA PRO A 131 -16.68 -33.72 7.21
C PRO A 131 -17.31 -34.58 6.11
N PRO A 132 -18.15 -34.03 5.20
CA PRO A 132 -18.35 -32.61 4.92
C PRO A 132 -19.58 -31.95 5.59
N HIS A 133 -20.41 -32.69 6.35
CA HIS A 133 -21.64 -32.16 6.95
C HIS A 133 -21.37 -31.52 8.31
N CYS A 134 -20.80 -30.31 8.29
CA CYS A 134 -20.53 -29.54 9.49
C CYS A 134 -21.70 -28.61 9.86
N PRO A 135 -21.96 -28.39 11.17
CA PRO A 135 -22.98 -27.43 11.60
C PRO A 135 -22.54 -26.00 11.23
N GLU A 136 -23.46 -25.27 10.59
CA GLU A 136 -23.24 -23.88 10.23
C GLU A 136 -23.29 -22.96 11.46
N PRO A 137 -22.50 -21.86 11.48
CA PRO A 137 -22.51 -20.91 12.60
C PRO A 137 -23.83 -20.14 12.65
N GLN A 138 -24.32 -19.90 13.86
CA GLN A 138 -25.51 -19.07 14.07
C GLN A 138 -25.20 -17.59 13.74
N SER A 139 -26.21 -16.84 13.31
CA SER A 139 -26.04 -15.45 12.87
C SER A 139 -25.39 -14.54 13.92
N TRP A 140 -25.67 -14.76 15.22
CA TRP A 140 -25.06 -13.97 16.29
C TRP A 140 -23.58 -14.34 16.53
N GLN A 141 -23.18 -15.60 16.31
CA GLN A 141 -21.78 -16.03 16.39
C GLN A 141 -20.97 -15.39 15.26
N LEU A 142 -21.55 -15.31 14.06
CA LEU A 142 -20.99 -14.55 12.94
C LEU A 142 -20.94 -13.05 13.23
N GLY A 143 -21.99 -12.48 13.83
CA GLY A 143 -22.01 -11.07 14.26
C GLY A 143 -20.87 -10.73 15.21
N PHE A 144 -20.61 -11.60 16.20
CA PHE A 144 -19.50 -11.43 17.14
C PHE A 144 -18.12 -11.56 16.46
N LEU A 145 -17.96 -12.52 15.54
CA LEU A 145 -16.75 -12.66 14.73
C LEU A 145 -16.50 -11.42 13.87
N PHE A 146 -17.52 -10.91 13.19
CA PHE A 146 -17.39 -9.72 12.34
C PHE A 146 -17.10 -8.46 13.15
N LEU A 147 -17.66 -8.33 14.35
CA LEU A 147 -17.28 -7.27 15.28
C LEU A 147 -15.79 -7.35 15.65
N ALA A 148 -15.28 -8.55 15.94
CA ALA A 148 -13.86 -8.75 16.24
C ALA A 148 -12.96 -8.35 15.04
N LEU A 149 -13.30 -8.79 13.84
CA LEU A 149 -12.57 -8.45 12.60
C LEU A 149 -12.64 -6.95 12.26
N ALA A 150 -13.78 -6.30 12.52
CA ALA A 150 -13.95 -4.86 12.33
C ALA A 150 -13.07 -4.06 13.30
N LEU A 151 -13.06 -4.43 14.59
CA LEU A 151 -12.19 -3.82 15.61
C LEU A 151 -10.71 -3.98 15.26
N LEU A 152 -10.31 -5.15 14.75
CA LEU A 152 -8.96 -5.39 14.24
C LEU A 152 -8.63 -4.52 13.00
N SER A 153 -9.60 -4.30 12.11
CA SER A 153 -9.41 -3.45 10.93
C SER A 153 -9.21 -1.99 11.32
N ILE A 154 -10.02 -1.48 12.26
CA ILE A 154 -9.86 -0.13 12.83
C ILE A 154 -8.50 -0.01 13.52
N GLY A 155 -8.11 -1.03 14.27
CA GLY A 155 -6.84 -1.04 14.98
C GLY A 155 -5.62 -1.05 14.06
N ALA A 156 -5.63 -1.91 13.04
CA ALA A 156 -4.63 -1.89 11.96
C ALA A 156 -4.57 -0.51 11.29
N GLY A 157 -5.74 0.12 11.12
CA GLY A 157 -5.86 1.44 10.53
C GLY A 157 -5.15 2.56 11.28
N GLY A 158 -5.24 2.56 12.61
CA GLY A 158 -4.56 3.54 13.45
C GLY A 158 -3.07 3.27 13.62
N ILE A 159 -2.67 2.00 13.70
CA ILE A 159 -1.29 1.61 14.06
C ILE A 159 -0.35 1.69 12.86
N ARG A 160 -0.70 1.03 11.74
CA ARG A 160 0.19 0.85 10.58
C ARG A 160 0.77 2.16 10.02
N PRO A 161 -0.03 3.20 9.73
CA PRO A 161 0.50 4.45 9.18
C PRO A 161 1.26 5.29 10.21
N CYS A 162 0.90 5.16 11.50
CA CYS A 162 1.43 6.05 12.53
C CYS A 162 2.71 5.52 13.19
N ASN A 163 2.94 4.21 13.28
CA ASN A 163 3.98 3.68 14.16
C ASN A 163 5.40 4.04 13.70
N ILE A 164 5.72 3.79 12.43
CA ILE A 164 7.03 4.15 11.86
C ILE A 164 7.22 5.66 11.87
N ALA A 165 6.19 6.40 11.47
CA ALA A 165 6.23 7.86 11.42
C ALA A 165 6.45 8.48 12.82
N PHE A 166 5.77 7.95 13.85
CA PHE A 166 5.92 8.39 15.23
C PHE A 166 7.31 8.05 15.80
N GLY A 167 7.91 6.91 15.41
CA GLY A 167 9.29 6.58 15.74
C GLY A 167 10.29 7.53 15.09
N ALA A 168 10.10 7.85 13.80
CA ALA A 168 10.96 8.78 13.07
C ALA A 168 10.92 10.19 13.68
N ASP A 169 9.75 10.65 14.13
CA ASP A 169 9.54 11.94 14.79
C ASP A 169 10.35 12.12 16.09
N GLN A 170 10.90 11.04 16.67
CA GLN A 170 11.69 11.14 17.90
C GLN A 170 13.12 11.67 17.67
N PHE A 171 13.54 11.82 16.41
CA PHE A 171 14.88 12.29 16.06
C PHE A 171 14.84 13.66 15.40
N ASP A 172 15.82 14.50 15.73
CA ASP A 172 15.98 15.80 15.11
C ASP A 172 16.72 15.69 13.76
N THR A 173 15.95 15.77 12.67
CA THR A 173 16.47 15.67 11.30
C THR A 173 17.30 16.87 10.87
N LYS A 174 17.28 17.99 11.62
CA LYS A 174 18.09 19.18 11.31
C LYS A 174 19.57 18.95 11.60
N THR A 175 19.92 18.02 12.49
CA THR A 175 21.31 17.73 12.86
C THR A 175 21.85 16.51 12.12
N ALA A 176 23.14 16.53 11.75
CA ALA A 176 23.80 15.36 11.16
C ALA A 176 23.75 14.13 12.09
N LYS A 177 23.90 14.35 13.40
CA LYS A 177 23.79 13.31 14.43
C LYS A 177 22.40 12.68 14.47
N GLY A 178 21.34 13.49 14.42
CA GLY A 178 19.96 12.98 14.43
C GLY A 178 19.61 12.17 13.16
N ARG A 179 20.11 12.59 11.98
CA ARG A 179 19.97 11.81 10.74
C ARG A 179 20.64 10.43 10.82
N ALA A 180 21.88 10.36 11.32
CA ALA A 180 22.56 9.08 11.52
C ALA A 180 21.84 8.17 12.53
N GLN A 181 21.27 8.75 13.60
CA GLN A 181 20.48 8.01 14.57
C GLN A 181 19.15 7.49 13.99
N LEU A 182 18.51 8.28 13.12
CA LEU A 182 17.29 7.88 12.41
C LEU A 182 17.54 6.70 11.46
N GLU A 183 18.65 6.70 10.71
CA GLU A 183 19.06 5.57 9.87
C GLU A 183 19.27 4.30 10.70
N SER A 184 19.96 4.43 11.85
CA SER A 184 20.14 3.32 12.78
C SER A 184 18.81 2.82 13.36
N PHE A 185 17.86 3.72 13.65
CA PHE A 185 16.51 3.35 14.05
C PHE A 185 15.82 2.48 13.00
N PHE A 186 15.86 2.87 11.72
CA PHE A 186 15.28 2.06 10.65
C PHE A 186 15.90 0.66 10.60
N ASN A 187 17.23 0.54 10.69
CA ASN A 187 17.90 -0.77 10.71
C ASN A 187 17.43 -1.65 11.89
N TRP A 188 17.34 -1.08 13.09
CA TRP A 188 16.84 -1.80 14.27
C TRP A 188 15.35 -2.15 14.17
N TRP A 189 14.55 -1.26 13.59
CA TRP A 189 13.13 -1.51 13.32
C TRP A 189 12.95 -2.70 12.38
N TYR A 190 13.66 -2.74 11.24
CA TYR A 190 13.61 -3.86 10.31
C TYR A 190 14.09 -5.17 10.92
N PHE A 191 15.18 -5.13 11.71
CA PHE A 191 15.68 -6.31 12.42
C PHE A 191 14.63 -6.86 13.39
N SER A 192 14.06 -5.99 14.24
CA SER A 192 13.06 -6.38 15.24
C SER A 192 11.78 -6.90 14.60
N PHE A 193 11.30 -6.24 13.53
CA PHE A 193 10.18 -6.69 12.72
C PHE A 193 10.42 -8.10 12.17
N THR A 194 11.61 -8.36 11.63
CA THR A 194 11.97 -9.67 11.05
C THR A 194 11.96 -10.77 12.10
N VAL A 195 12.54 -10.52 13.29
CA VAL A 195 12.52 -11.49 14.39
C VAL A 195 11.09 -11.77 14.86
N ALA A 196 10.28 -10.72 15.07
CA ALA A 196 8.88 -10.84 15.46
C ALA A 196 8.08 -11.68 14.46
N LEU A 197 8.31 -11.45 13.17
CA LEU A 197 7.67 -12.18 12.09
C LEU A 197 8.05 -13.66 12.07
N VAL A 198 9.34 -14.00 12.22
CA VAL A 198 9.79 -15.41 12.27
C VAL A 198 9.11 -16.14 13.42
N VAL A 199 9.07 -15.54 14.62
CA VAL A 199 8.41 -16.12 15.80
C VAL A 199 6.91 -16.29 15.57
N ALA A 200 6.24 -15.27 15.02
CA ALA A 200 4.81 -15.31 14.72
C ALA A 200 4.46 -16.42 13.74
N LEU A 201 5.15 -16.46 12.59
CA LEU A 201 4.83 -17.38 11.51
C LEU A 201 5.24 -18.83 11.80
N THR A 202 6.21 -19.07 12.68
CA THR A 202 6.65 -20.43 13.05
C THR A 202 5.97 -20.89 14.33
N ILE A 203 6.40 -20.38 15.48
CA ILE A 203 6.01 -20.85 16.81
C ILE A 203 4.52 -20.60 17.07
N VAL A 204 4.05 -19.37 16.87
CA VAL A 204 2.65 -19.02 17.22
C VAL A 204 1.66 -19.73 16.29
N VAL A 205 1.91 -19.73 14.98
CA VAL A 205 1.07 -20.46 14.01
C VAL A 205 1.07 -21.98 14.26
N TYR A 206 2.21 -22.55 14.70
CA TYR A 206 2.25 -23.97 15.10
C TYR A 206 1.37 -24.24 16.32
N ILE A 207 1.45 -23.40 17.36
CA ILE A 207 0.62 -23.52 18.56
C ILE A 207 -0.87 -23.40 18.20
N GLN A 208 -1.23 -22.43 17.37
CA GLN A 208 -2.61 -22.22 16.92
C GLN A 208 -3.20 -23.45 16.23
N THR A 209 -2.45 -24.07 15.29
CA THR A 209 -2.98 -25.16 14.47
C THR A 209 -2.83 -26.53 15.10
N ASN A 210 -1.69 -26.81 15.73
CA ASN A 210 -1.33 -28.17 16.18
C ASN A 210 -1.48 -28.39 17.69
N VAL A 211 -1.49 -27.34 18.52
CA VAL A 211 -1.59 -27.46 19.98
C VAL A 211 -2.98 -27.06 20.46
N SER A 212 -3.35 -25.79 20.36
CA SER A 212 -4.65 -25.27 20.76
C SER A 212 -4.87 -23.86 20.22
N TRP A 213 -6.03 -23.63 19.62
CA TRP A 213 -6.45 -22.30 19.16
C TRP A 213 -6.63 -21.31 20.30
N ALA A 214 -7.11 -21.76 21.46
CA ALA A 214 -7.29 -20.89 22.62
C ALA A 214 -5.94 -20.31 23.06
N ILE A 215 -4.95 -21.18 23.31
CA ILE A 215 -3.59 -20.77 23.68
C ILE A 215 -2.96 -19.93 22.56
N GLY A 216 -3.17 -20.35 21.30
CA GLY A 216 -2.64 -19.68 20.12
C GLY A 216 -3.16 -18.26 19.88
N PHE A 217 -4.32 -17.88 20.41
CA PHE A 217 -4.83 -16.49 20.39
C PHE A 217 -4.62 -15.73 21.71
N VAL A 218 -4.51 -16.42 22.85
CA VAL A 218 -4.07 -15.81 24.12
C VAL A 218 -2.67 -15.20 23.96
N ILE A 219 -1.73 -15.89 23.30
CA ILE A 219 -0.37 -15.38 23.08
C ILE A 219 -0.38 -14.00 22.36
N PRO A 220 -0.97 -13.85 21.16
CA PRO A 220 -1.15 -12.55 20.51
C PRO A 220 -1.85 -11.49 21.37
N THR A 221 -2.87 -11.87 22.14
CA THR A 221 -3.61 -10.93 23.01
C THR A 221 -2.73 -10.38 24.13
N VAL A 222 -1.96 -11.25 24.80
CA VAL A 222 -1.01 -10.84 25.85
C VAL A 222 0.12 -10.01 25.26
N CYS A 223 0.62 -10.34 24.06
CA CYS A 223 1.58 -9.51 23.34
C CYS A 223 1.03 -8.11 23.05
N LEU A 224 -0.22 -7.98 22.58
CA LEU A 224 -0.85 -6.67 22.37
C LEU A 224 -1.07 -5.89 23.67
N ALA A 225 -1.48 -6.56 24.75
CA ALA A 225 -1.59 -5.94 26.07
C ALA A 225 -0.24 -5.40 26.57
N SER A 226 0.81 -6.20 26.37
CA SER A 226 2.18 -5.83 26.72
C SER A 226 2.67 -4.66 25.87
N SER A 227 2.39 -4.69 24.57
CA SER A 227 2.69 -3.64 23.59
C SER A 227 2.12 -2.28 24.04
N ILE A 228 0.82 -2.23 24.34
CA ILE A 228 0.14 -1.02 24.83
C ILE A 228 0.73 -0.53 26.15
N SER A 229 0.98 -1.45 27.09
CA SER A 229 1.54 -1.10 28.41
C SER A 229 2.92 -0.46 28.27
N ILE A 230 3.80 -1.07 27.47
CA ILE A 230 5.14 -0.54 27.16
C ILE A 230 5.06 0.83 26.49
N PHE A 231 4.14 0.98 25.53
CA PHE A 231 3.93 2.25 24.84
C PHE A 231 3.49 3.36 25.79
N LEU A 232 2.57 3.06 26.71
CA LEU A 232 2.08 4.03 27.71
C LEU A 232 3.14 4.37 28.75
N PHE A 233 3.97 3.43 29.18
CA PHE A 233 5.09 3.71 30.10
C PHE A 233 6.10 4.70 29.49
N GLY A 234 6.30 4.68 28.18
CA GLY A 234 7.17 5.61 27.48
C GLY A 234 6.61 7.03 27.29
N ARG A 235 5.35 7.32 27.68
CA ARG A 235 4.66 8.59 27.36
C ARG A 235 5.43 9.86 27.71
N HIS A 236 6.15 9.88 28.84
CA HIS A 236 6.90 11.06 29.29
C HIS A 236 8.19 11.29 28.50
N THR A 237 8.58 10.34 27.65
CA THR A 237 9.80 10.42 26.85
C THR A 237 9.54 10.83 25.40
N TYR A 238 8.28 10.87 24.95
CA TYR A 238 7.94 11.08 23.55
C TYR A 238 7.87 12.56 23.15
N ILE A 239 8.20 12.82 21.88
CA ILE A 239 7.95 14.09 21.20
C ILE A 239 6.60 14.01 20.50
N TYR A 240 5.79 15.05 20.67
CA TYR A 240 4.45 15.18 20.11
C TYR A 240 4.41 16.31 19.08
N PHE A 241 4.14 15.98 17.82
CA PHE A 241 3.90 16.97 16.78
C PHE A 241 2.40 17.31 16.66
N LYS A 242 2.11 18.58 16.40
CA LYS A 242 0.75 19.02 16.08
C LYS A 242 0.38 18.54 14.65
N PRO A 243 -0.88 18.16 14.40
CA PRO A 243 -1.36 17.85 13.05
C PRO A 243 -1.12 19.03 12.09
N GLN A 244 -0.53 18.78 10.92
CA GLN A 244 -0.19 19.81 9.92
C GLN A 244 -1.13 19.81 8.70
N GLY A 245 -2.27 19.10 8.79
CA GLY A 245 -3.20 18.90 7.68
C GLY A 245 -2.84 17.66 6.86
N SER A 246 -3.72 17.27 5.94
CA SER A 246 -3.55 16.04 5.16
C SER A 246 -3.48 16.29 3.66
N ILE A 247 -2.51 15.65 3.00
CA ILE A 247 -2.36 15.72 1.55
C ILE A 247 -3.58 15.13 0.82
N PHE A 248 -4.31 14.20 1.43
CA PHE A 248 -5.58 13.71 0.89
C PHE A 248 -6.65 14.81 0.80
N SER A 249 -6.68 15.73 1.77
CA SER A 249 -7.57 16.91 1.71
C SER A 249 -7.20 17.81 0.55
N ASP A 250 -5.91 18.00 0.30
CA ASP A 250 -5.43 18.85 -0.79
C ASP A 250 -5.73 18.25 -2.17
N ILE A 251 -5.60 16.93 -2.33
CA ILE A 251 -6.05 16.22 -3.54
C ILE A 251 -7.56 16.45 -3.78
N ALA A 252 -8.38 16.29 -2.74
CA ALA A 252 -9.83 16.47 -2.86
C ALA A 252 -10.21 17.92 -3.21
N LYS A 253 -9.49 18.91 -2.64
CA LYS A 253 -9.64 20.32 -2.97
C LYS A 253 -9.34 20.61 -4.44
N VAL A 254 -8.21 20.11 -4.96
CA VAL A 254 -7.82 20.32 -6.36
C VAL A 254 -8.84 19.71 -7.33
N ILE A 255 -9.30 18.49 -7.07
CA ILE A 255 -10.35 17.85 -7.90
C ILE A 255 -11.62 18.70 -7.89
N THR A 256 -12.09 19.08 -6.69
CA THR A 256 -13.32 19.86 -6.53
C THR A 256 -13.23 21.24 -7.19
N ALA A 257 -12.12 21.95 -6.99
CA ALA A 257 -11.87 23.26 -7.59
C ALA A 257 -11.78 23.16 -9.13
N SER A 258 -11.11 22.13 -9.66
CA SER A 258 -11.05 21.87 -11.10
C SER A 258 -12.43 21.62 -11.68
N CYS A 259 -13.25 20.79 -11.01
CA CYS A 259 -14.62 20.50 -11.42
C CYS A 259 -15.52 21.74 -11.40
N ARG A 260 -15.41 22.58 -10.36
CA ARG A 260 -16.17 23.84 -10.27
C ARG A 260 -15.77 24.85 -11.35
N LYS A 261 -14.48 24.89 -11.71
CA LYS A 261 -13.94 25.74 -12.76
C LYS A 261 -13.91 25.06 -14.14
N CYS A 262 -14.66 23.97 -14.35
CA CYS A 262 -14.65 23.21 -15.61
C CYS A 262 -15.04 24.02 -16.86
N ARG A 263 -15.76 25.13 -16.71
CA ARG A 263 -16.17 26.00 -17.83
C ARG A 263 -15.17 27.12 -18.13
N VAL A 264 -14.10 27.25 -17.35
CA VAL A 264 -13.07 28.27 -17.57
C VAL A 264 -12.15 27.80 -18.72
N PRO A 265 -11.99 28.61 -19.78
CA PRO A 265 -11.06 28.29 -20.87
C PRO A 265 -9.63 28.26 -20.33
N VAL A 266 -8.82 27.32 -20.83
CA VAL A 266 -7.41 27.18 -20.45
C VAL A 266 -6.56 27.64 -21.64
N GLY A 267 -6.25 28.93 -21.69
CA GLY A 267 -5.32 29.52 -22.67
C GLY A 267 -3.85 29.13 -22.44
N PRO A 268 -2.91 29.57 -23.30
CA PRO A 268 -1.48 29.47 -23.03
C PRO A 268 -1.12 30.19 -21.72
N ALA A 269 -0.06 29.73 -21.03
CA ALA A 269 0.30 30.19 -19.68
C ALA A 269 0.53 31.71 -19.52
N SER A 270 0.64 32.44 -20.64
CA SER A 270 0.76 33.90 -20.70
C SER A 270 -0.56 34.68 -20.54
N GLU A 271 -1.74 34.03 -20.63
CA GLU A 271 -3.05 34.71 -20.59
C GLU A 271 -3.80 34.61 -19.24
N HIS A 272 -3.36 33.77 -18.30
CA HIS A 272 -4.04 33.56 -17.02
C HIS A 272 -3.09 33.68 -15.82
N SER A 273 -3.49 34.45 -14.80
CA SER A 273 -2.79 34.49 -13.51
C SER A 273 -3.07 33.21 -12.72
N PHE A 274 -2.10 32.30 -12.70
CA PHE A 274 -2.12 31.14 -11.81
C PHE A 274 -1.77 31.56 -10.38
N TYR A 275 -2.44 30.94 -9.41
CA TYR A 275 -2.11 31.09 -8.00
C TYR A 275 -0.86 30.27 -7.65
N ASP A 276 0.30 30.91 -7.68
CA ASP A 276 1.58 30.34 -7.26
C ASP A 276 2.23 31.14 -6.11
N PRO A 277 1.76 30.95 -4.86
CA PRO A 277 2.34 31.66 -3.73
C PRO A 277 3.83 31.28 -3.53
N PRO A 278 4.68 32.21 -3.07
CA PRO A 278 6.01 31.85 -2.60
C PRO A 278 5.87 30.88 -1.42
N LEU A 279 6.67 29.80 -1.39
CA LEU A 279 6.70 28.90 -0.24
C LEU A 279 7.23 29.71 0.94
N ILE A 280 6.36 30.04 1.91
CA ILE A 280 6.73 30.84 3.07
C ILE A 280 7.69 30.01 3.93
N THR A 281 8.98 30.33 3.85
CA THR A 281 9.96 29.99 4.88
C THR A 281 9.69 30.93 6.05
N ASN A 282 9.30 30.40 7.21
CA ASN A 282 9.43 31.18 8.44
C ASN A 282 10.91 31.60 8.54
N ALA A 283 11.17 32.89 8.66
CA ALA A 283 12.47 33.54 8.52
C ALA A 283 13.47 33.21 9.65
N SER A 284 13.73 31.93 9.91
CA SER A 284 14.78 31.46 10.83
C SER A 284 15.45 30.14 10.42
N ASP A 285 14.99 29.45 9.37
CA ASP A 285 15.64 28.21 8.89
C ASP A 285 16.24 28.44 7.49
N GLN A 286 17.48 28.94 7.43
CA GLN A 286 18.32 28.77 6.23
C GLN A 286 18.68 27.27 6.11
N THR A 287 18.42 26.70 4.92
CA THR A 287 18.75 25.33 4.47
C THR A 287 17.59 24.33 4.45
N GLN A 288 16.57 24.61 3.63
CA GLN A 288 15.96 23.61 2.73
C GLN A 288 15.18 24.36 1.65
N MET A 289 15.80 24.57 0.48
CA MET A 289 15.04 24.90 -0.73
C MET A 289 14.15 23.69 -1.04
N ILE A 290 12.88 23.70 -0.62
CA ILE A 290 11.89 22.81 -1.21
C ILE A 290 11.77 23.27 -2.67
N LEU A 291 12.37 22.52 -3.60
CA LEU A 291 12.22 22.79 -5.03
C LEU A 291 10.72 22.86 -5.35
N LYS A 292 10.24 23.99 -5.87
CA LYS A 292 8.90 24.08 -6.45
C LYS A 292 8.81 23.09 -7.60
N LEU A 293 7.68 22.39 -7.72
CA LEU A 293 7.47 21.52 -8.88
C LEU A 293 7.36 22.40 -10.13
N PRO A 294 8.11 22.11 -11.21
CA PRO A 294 7.97 22.86 -12.45
C PRO A 294 6.58 22.62 -13.03
N HIS A 295 5.96 23.68 -13.55
CA HIS A 295 4.65 23.56 -14.20
C HIS A 295 4.74 22.65 -15.44
N THR A 296 3.82 21.69 -15.55
CA THR A 296 3.78 20.74 -16.68
C THR A 296 2.51 20.89 -17.52
N ASN A 297 2.63 20.76 -18.85
CA ASN A 297 1.49 20.83 -19.77
C ASN A 297 0.62 19.54 -19.78
N ARG A 298 0.90 18.56 -18.92
CA ARG A 298 0.12 17.32 -18.84
C ARG A 298 -1.13 17.54 -17.99
N PHE A 299 -2.26 16.97 -18.41
CA PHE A 299 -3.54 17.06 -17.69
C PHE A 299 -4.00 18.51 -17.43
N ARG A 300 -3.97 19.37 -18.46
CA ARG A 300 -4.31 20.81 -18.38
C ARG A 300 -5.68 21.13 -17.76
N PHE A 301 -6.62 20.19 -17.75
CA PHE A 301 -7.91 20.38 -17.09
C PHE A 301 -7.78 20.57 -15.57
N LEU A 302 -6.71 20.06 -14.94
CA LEU A 302 -6.44 20.24 -13.51
C LEU A 302 -5.89 21.65 -13.20
N ASP A 303 -5.27 22.30 -14.17
CA ASP A 303 -4.73 23.66 -14.01
C ASP A 303 -5.83 24.68 -13.73
N ARG A 304 -7.08 24.36 -14.10
CA ARG A 304 -8.27 25.14 -13.78
C ARG A 304 -8.43 25.41 -12.29
N ALA A 305 -7.99 24.51 -11.42
CA ALA A 305 -8.04 24.73 -9.97
C ALA A 305 -7.15 25.87 -9.48
N ALA A 306 -6.08 26.18 -10.22
CA ALA A 306 -5.12 27.23 -9.86
C ALA A 306 -5.36 28.57 -10.57
N ILE A 307 -6.31 28.65 -11.51
CA ILE A 307 -6.64 29.91 -12.21
C ILE A 307 -7.40 30.85 -11.26
N ILE A 308 -6.92 32.09 -11.12
CA ILE A 308 -7.63 33.14 -10.40
C ILE A 308 -8.74 33.70 -11.31
N THR A 309 -10.01 33.44 -10.96
CA THR A 309 -11.16 33.86 -11.79
C THR A 309 -11.71 35.22 -11.38
N SER A 310 -11.62 35.58 -10.10
CA SER A 310 -11.99 36.91 -9.60
C SER A 310 -11.02 37.36 -8.50
N PRO A 311 -10.70 38.66 -8.39
CA PRO A 311 -9.85 39.20 -7.32
C PRO A 311 -10.37 38.87 -5.92
N ASP A 312 -11.70 38.74 -5.77
CA ASP A 312 -12.38 38.39 -4.52
C ASP A 312 -12.06 36.98 -4.00
N GLU A 313 -11.41 36.11 -4.77
CA GLU A 313 -11.00 34.77 -4.31
C GLU A 313 -9.81 34.82 -3.35
N LEU A 314 -9.10 35.95 -3.30
CA LEU A 314 -7.97 36.19 -2.42
C LEU A 314 -8.39 37.07 -1.24
N ASP A 315 -7.86 36.77 -0.06
CA ASP A 315 -7.96 37.66 1.10
C ASP A 315 -6.98 38.84 0.99
N ASN A 316 -7.04 39.76 1.96
CA ASN A 316 -6.17 40.93 2.00
C ASN A 316 -4.67 40.56 2.16
N GLN A 317 -4.35 39.29 2.44
CA GLN A 317 -2.99 38.75 2.56
C GLN A 317 -2.55 37.95 1.31
N GLY A 318 -3.36 37.92 0.24
CA GLY A 318 -3.06 37.14 -0.96
C GLY A 318 -3.17 35.62 -0.78
N LYS A 319 -3.92 35.16 0.23
CA LYS A 319 -4.25 33.74 0.44
C LYS A 319 -5.66 33.43 -0.09
N PRO A 320 -5.94 32.19 -0.52
CA PRO A 320 -7.26 31.83 -1.00
C PRO A 320 -8.28 31.90 0.15
N LYS A 321 -9.38 32.67 -0.03
CA LYS A 321 -10.51 32.69 0.91
C LYS A 321 -11.12 31.31 1.12
N SER A 322 -11.05 30.45 0.10
CA SER A 322 -11.46 29.05 0.16
C SER A 322 -10.54 28.15 -0.65
N GLY A 323 -9.83 27.26 0.03
CA GLY A 323 -8.99 26.24 -0.62
C GLY A 323 -9.77 25.23 -1.48
N TRP A 324 -11.11 25.21 -1.40
CA TRP A 324 -12.00 24.37 -2.23
C TRP A 324 -12.42 25.04 -3.55
N ARG A 325 -12.02 26.29 -3.77
CA ARG A 325 -12.31 27.07 -4.99
C ARG A 325 -11.04 27.54 -5.70
N LEU A 326 -9.97 27.80 -4.95
CA LEU A 326 -8.66 28.17 -5.49
C LEU A 326 -7.56 27.38 -4.78
N CYS A 327 -6.76 26.63 -5.55
CA CYS A 327 -5.65 25.81 -5.05
C CYS A 327 -4.31 26.34 -5.58
N SER A 328 -3.20 26.01 -4.93
CA SER A 328 -1.88 26.41 -5.42
C SER A 328 -1.45 25.56 -6.62
N LEU A 329 -0.64 26.15 -7.50
CA LEU A 329 -0.06 25.42 -8.64
C LEU A 329 0.75 24.20 -8.18
N GLN A 330 1.42 24.28 -7.03
CA GLN A 330 2.10 23.15 -6.39
C GLN A 330 1.13 21.99 -6.10
N GLN A 331 -0.04 22.26 -5.51
CA GLN A 331 -1.06 21.22 -5.21
C GLN A 331 -1.60 20.57 -6.50
N VAL A 332 -1.73 21.36 -7.58
CA VAL A 332 -2.14 20.85 -8.89
C VAL A 332 -1.10 19.89 -9.47
N GLU A 333 0.19 20.29 -9.49
CA GLU A 333 1.27 19.43 -10.00
C GLU A 333 1.43 18.14 -9.17
N GLN A 334 1.23 18.23 -7.85
CA GLN A 334 1.19 17.06 -6.97
C GLN A 334 0.09 16.06 -7.39
N LEU A 335 -1.11 16.54 -7.73
CA LEU A 335 -2.17 15.67 -8.26
C LEU A 335 -1.83 15.12 -9.65
N LYS A 336 -1.22 15.92 -10.54
CA LYS A 336 -0.79 15.43 -11.86
C LYS A 336 0.20 14.27 -11.76
N CYS A 337 1.12 14.29 -10.79
CA CYS A 337 2.00 13.16 -10.50
C CYS A 337 1.22 11.90 -10.12
N LEU A 338 0.18 12.03 -9.29
CA LEU A 338 -0.71 10.91 -8.92
C LEU A 338 -1.50 10.37 -10.11
N VAL A 339 -2.02 11.25 -10.96
CA VAL A 339 -2.74 10.82 -12.18
C VAL A 339 -1.78 10.11 -13.15
N ALA A 340 -0.52 10.55 -13.24
CA ALA A 340 0.49 9.95 -14.09
C ALA A 340 0.87 8.51 -13.70
N ILE A 341 0.71 8.10 -12.44
CA ILE A 341 1.00 6.73 -12.00
C ILE A 341 -0.18 5.76 -12.18
N LEU A 342 -1.40 6.27 -12.41
CA LEU A 342 -2.62 5.45 -12.51
C LEU A 342 -2.51 4.28 -13.50
N PRO A 343 -1.93 4.43 -14.70
CA PRO A 343 -1.79 3.31 -15.63
C PRO A 343 -0.99 2.14 -15.05
N VAL A 344 0.14 2.42 -14.40
CA VAL A 344 0.98 1.37 -13.77
C VAL A 344 0.32 0.84 -12.50
N TRP A 345 -0.43 1.69 -11.79
CA TRP A 345 -1.18 1.32 -10.61
C TRP A 345 -2.29 0.30 -10.91
N ILE A 346 -2.98 0.41 -12.05
CA ILE A 346 -3.94 -0.62 -12.50
C ILE A 346 -3.24 -1.97 -12.72
N THR A 347 -2.04 -1.95 -13.30
CA THR A 347 -1.24 -3.17 -13.47
C THR A 347 -0.87 -3.82 -12.13
N ALA A 348 -0.55 -3.01 -11.13
CA ALA A 348 -0.24 -3.49 -9.78
C ALA A 348 -1.40 -4.28 -9.16
N ILE A 349 -2.63 -3.76 -9.29
CA ILE A 349 -3.85 -4.40 -8.76
C ILE A 349 -4.00 -5.81 -9.33
N GLY A 350 -3.81 -5.97 -10.65
CA GLY A 350 -3.91 -7.28 -11.31
C GLY A 350 -2.87 -8.28 -10.81
N THR A 351 -1.64 -7.85 -10.51
CA THR A 351 -0.61 -8.74 -9.97
C THR A 351 -0.86 -9.09 -8.50
N PHE A 352 -1.26 -8.12 -7.67
CA PHE A 352 -1.58 -8.37 -6.26
C PHE A 352 -2.76 -9.30 -6.09
N MET A 353 -3.76 -9.21 -6.98
CA MET A 353 -4.90 -10.12 -7.00
C MET A 353 -4.45 -11.59 -7.11
N SER A 354 -3.50 -11.91 -7.99
CA SER A 354 -2.98 -13.27 -8.15
C SER A 354 -2.26 -13.78 -6.88
N VAL A 355 -1.54 -12.89 -6.18
CA VAL A 355 -0.87 -13.21 -4.91
C VAL A 355 -1.89 -13.43 -3.79
N ASP A 356 -2.93 -12.60 -3.71
CA ASP A 356 -4.00 -12.73 -2.72
C ASP A 356 -4.73 -14.09 -2.81
N GLN A 357 -4.93 -14.61 -4.03
CA GLN A 357 -5.54 -15.93 -4.21
C GLN A 357 -4.68 -17.06 -3.61
N GLN A 358 -3.37 -16.94 -3.69
CA GLN A 358 -2.43 -17.91 -3.13
C GLN A 358 -2.52 -17.96 -1.61
N ASN A 359 -2.67 -16.80 -0.98
CA ASN A 359 -2.79 -16.67 0.48
C ASN A 359 -4.09 -17.28 1.03
N THR A 360 -5.12 -17.42 0.19
CA THR A 360 -6.42 -17.97 0.58
C THR A 360 -6.64 -19.38 0.03
N PHE A 361 -6.84 -19.51 -1.29
CA PHE A 361 -7.08 -20.82 -1.91
C PHE A 361 -5.89 -21.75 -1.82
N GLY A 362 -4.65 -21.24 -1.90
CA GLY A 362 -3.45 -22.05 -1.70
C GLY A 362 -3.39 -22.68 -0.30
N VAL A 363 -3.84 -21.96 0.73
CA VAL A 363 -3.95 -22.49 2.10
C VAL A 363 -5.10 -23.49 2.23
N LEU A 364 -6.24 -23.25 1.55
CA LEU A 364 -7.35 -24.21 1.49
C LEU A 364 -6.95 -25.51 0.77
N GLN A 365 -6.14 -25.44 -0.28
CA GLN A 365 -5.55 -26.62 -0.93
C GLN A 365 -4.68 -27.39 0.05
N ALA A 366 -3.78 -26.71 0.76
CA ALA A 366 -2.90 -27.33 1.74
C ALA A 366 -3.68 -28.04 2.87
N LEU A 367 -4.85 -27.50 3.25
CA LEU A 367 -5.74 -28.13 4.23
C LEU A 367 -6.30 -29.49 3.79
N GLN A 368 -6.53 -29.70 2.49
CA GLN A 368 -7.06 -30.94 1.90
C GLN A 368 -5.98 -31.79 1.20
N MET A 369 -4.74 -31.68 1.65
CA MET A 369 -3.61 -32.51 1.20
C MET A 369 -2.96 -33.22 2.38
N ASP A 370 -2.15 -34.24 2.10
CA ASP A 370 -1.36 -34.87 3.15
C ASP A 370 -0.27 -33.91 3.62
N ARG A 371 -0.32 -33.58 4.91
CA ARG A 371 0.57 -32.65 5.61
C ARG A 371 1.59 -33.37 6.49
N SER A 372 1.68 -34.70 6.42
CA SER A 372 2.64 -35.46 7.19
C SER A 372 4.07 -35.24 6.69
N ILE A 373 4.99 -34.98 7.61
CA ILE A 373 6.44 -35.02 7.35
C ILE A 373 7.00 -36.11 8.25
N GLY A 374 7.15 -37.30 7.68
CA GLY A 374 7.44 -38.51 8.46
C GLY A 374 6.30 -38.88 9.42
N PRO A 375 6.57 -39.73 10.43
CA PRO A 375 5.51 -40.37 11.21
C PRO A 375 4.89 -39.49 12.31
N LYS A 376 5.57 -38.42 12.77
CA LYS A 376 5.16 -37.67 13.99
C LYS A 376 4.87 -36.19 13.76
N PHE A 377 5.27 -35.62 12.62
CA PHE A 377 5.16 -34.18 12.38
C PHE A 377 4.06 -33.85 11.37
N LYS A 378 3.16 -32.94 11.74
CA LYS A 378 2.13 -32.39 10.85
C LYS A 378 2.45 -30.94 10.50
N PHE A 379 2.66 -30.68 9.22
CA PHE A 379 2.89 -29.35 8.69
C PHE A 379 1.65 -28.47 8.88
N SER A 380 1.85 -27.24 9.37
CA SER A 380 0.77 -26.27 9.52
C SER A 380 0.45 -25.65 8.15
N PRO A 381 -0.81 -25.62 7.67
CA PRO A 381 -1.15 -25.04 6.38
C PRO A 381 -0.77 -23.56 6.26
N GLY A 382 -0.85 -22.80 7.37
CA GLY A 382 -0.46 -21.40 7.42
C GLY A 382 1.04 -21.16 7.14
N TRP A 383 1.89 -22.18 7.31
CA TRP A 383 3.32 -22.08 7.00
C TRP A 383 3.62 -22.04 5.50
N MET A 384 2.65 -22.33 4.62
CA MET A 384 2.88 -22.25 3.17
C MET A 384 3.36 -20.86 2.73
N ASN A 385 2.91 -19.80 3.41
CA ASN A 385 3.36 -18.42 3.12
C ASN A 385 4.85 -18.20 3.42
N ILE A 386 5.45 -18.97 4.33
CA ILE A 386 6.90 -18.88 4.62
C ILE A 386 7.71 -19.19 3.36
N ILE A 387 7.22 -20.08 2.50
CA ILE A 387 7.88 -20.43 1.24
C ILE A 387 7.96 -19.22 0.30
N SER A 388 6.89 -18.43 0.19
CA SER A 388 6.90 -17.19 -0.59
C SER A 388 7.91 -16.18 -0.03
N MET A 389 7.96 -16.04 1.31
CA MET A 389 8.90 -15.12 1.96
C MET A 389 10.37 -15.53 1.77
N LEU A 390 10.65 -16.83 1.85
CA LEU A 390 11.98 -17.38 1.57
C LEU A 390 12.37 -17.16 0.11
N ALA A 391 11.46 -17.37 -0.84
CA ALA A 391 11.71 -17.14 -2.26
C ALA A 391 12.07 -15.66 -2.53
N LEU A 392 11.32 -14.73 -1.94
CA LEU A 392 11.61 -13.30 -1.98
C LEU A 392 13.01 -12.99 -1.42
N ALA A 393 13.34 -13.51 -0.22
CA ALA A 393 14.62 -13.26 0.43
C ALA A 393 15.81 -13.85 -0.36
N ILE A 394 15.67 -15.08 -0.85
CA ILE A 394 16.67 -15.75 -1.69
C ILE A 394 16.91 -14.95 -2.97
N TRP A 395 15.84 -14.45 -3.61
CA TRP A 395 15.97 -13.63 -4.80
C TRP A 395 16.70 -12.31 -4.51
N ILE A 396 16.36 -11.60 -3.43
CA ILE A 396 17.04 -10.36 -3.05
C ILE A 396 18.53 -10.61 -2.81
N PHE A 397 18.87 -11.67 -2.06
CA PHE A 397 20.26 -12.06 -1.82
C PHE A 397 20.99 -12.35 -3.14
N PHE A 398 20.39 -13.17 -4.01
CA PHE A 398 20.93 -13.49 -5.32
C PHE A 398 21.13 -12.23 -6.17
N TYR A 399 20.16 -11.32 -6.19
CA TYR A 399 20.21 -10.09 -6.96
C TYR A 399 21.38 -9.19 -6.51
N GLU A 400 21.49 -8.92 -5.21
CA GLU A 400 22.50 -8.02 -4.67
C GLU A 400 23.92 -8.61 -4.65
N ARG A 401 24.05 -9.90 -4.31
CA ARG A 401 25.35 -10.55 -4.10
C ARG A 401 25.93 -11.24 -5.32
N ILE A 402 25.09 -11.70 -6.24
CA ILE A 402 25.54 -12.49 -7.40
C ILE A 402 25.30 -11.72 -8.68
N TYR A 403 24.05 -11.34 -8.95
CA TYR A 403 23.67 -10.69 -10.20
C TYR A 403 24.38 -9.33 -10.39
N LEU A 404 24.31 -8.43 -9.40
CA LEU A 404 24.89 -7.09 -9.54
C LEU A 404 26.43 -7.10 -9.70
N PRO A 405 27.21 -7.87 -8.92
CA PRO A 405 28.67 -7.97 -9.14
C PRO A 405 29.02 -8.59 -10.49
N LEU A 406 28.31 -9.62 -10.92
CA LEU A 406 28.56 -10.26 -12.21
C LEU A 406 28.21 -9.33 -13.38
N ALA A 407 27.08 -8.62 -13.31
CA ALA A 407 26.70 -7.59 -14.28
C ALA A 407 27.72 -6.43 -14.31
N LYS A 408 28.30 -6.08 -13.14
CA LYS A 408 29.38 -5.10 -13.05
C LYS A 408 30.67 -5.55 -13.74
N LYS A 409 30.98 -6.84 -13.72
CA LYS A 409 32.19 -7.43 -14.32
C LYS A 409 32.05 -7.68 -15.83
N MET A 410 30.87 -8.08 -16.30
CA MET A 410 30.66 -8.50 -17.70
C MET A 410 30.29 -7.35 -18.66
N SER A 411 29.84 -6.19 -18.16
CA SER A 411 29.31 -5.15 -19.04
C SER A 411 29.90 -3.76 -18.76
N THR A 412 30.43 -3.12 -19.82
CA THR A 412 30.99 -1.76 -19.84
C THR A 412 29.91 -0.67 -19.81
N ARG A 413 28.60 -1.03 -19.82
CA ARG A 413 27.48 -0.08 -19.91
C ARG A 413 27.20 0.63 -18.57
N ARG A 414 26.76 1.89 -18.67
CA ARG A 414 26.55 2.85 -17.55
C ARG A 414 25.45 2.47 -16.56
N ASN A 415 24.49 1.61 -16.92
CA ASN A 415 23.39 1.17 -16.04
C ASN A 415 23.37 -0.35 -15.89
N LYS A 416 23.73 -0.83 -14.69
CA LYS A 416 23.99 -2.24 -14.38
C LYS A 416 22.86 -2.94 -13.62
N ARG A 417 21.81 -2.20 -13.24
CA ARG A 417 20.59 -2.72 -12.58
C ARG A 417 19.54 -3.06 -13.64
N LEU A 418 18.75 -4.10 -13.37
CA LEU A 418 17.55 -4.41 -14.16
C LEU A 418 16.66 -3.18 -14.24
N THR A 419 16.17 -2.89 -15.45
CA THR A 419 15.26 -1.74 -15.62
C THR A 419 13.94 -2.01 -14.92
N MET A 420 13.31 -0.93 -14.46
CA MET A 420 12.04 -1.01 -13.75
C MET A 420 10.93 -1.70 -14.57
N GLN A 421 10.91 -1.44 -15.88
CA GLN A 421 9.99 -2.11 -16.81
C GLN A 421 10.21 -3.60 -16.89
N GLN A 422 11.47 -4.05 -16.97
CA GLN A 422 11.79 -5.47 -16.99
C GLN A 422 11.33 -6.14 -15.71
N ARG A 423 11.58 -5.51 -14.56
CA ARG A 423 11.18 -6.09 -13.27
C ARG A 423 9.66 -6.23 -13.15
N ILE A 424 8.88 -5.17 -13.43
CA ILE A 424 7.41 -5.24 -13.44
C ILE A 424 6.93 -6.31 -14.43
N ASN A 425 7.42 -6.29 -15.68
CA ASN A 425 6.98 -7.23 -16.71
C ASN A 425 7.27 -8.68 -16.33
N THR A 426 8.46 -8.96 -15.80
CA THR A 426 8.83 -10.29 -15.28
C THR A 426 7.93 -10.70 -14.12
N GLY A 427 7.59 -9.78 -13.21
CA GLY A 427 6.66 -10.04 -12.12
C GLY A 427 5.26 -10.45 -12.62
N ILE A 428 4.72 -9.74 -13.62
CA ILE A 428 3.43 -10.12 -14.23
C ILE A 428 3.51 -11.51 -14.87
N MET A 429 4.58 -11.79 -15.62
CA MET A 429 4.79 -13.11 -16.24
C MET A 429 4.85 -14.23 -15.20
N LEU A 430 5.62 -14.02 -14.13
CA LEU A 430 5.71 -14.97 -13.01
C LEU A 430 4.35 -15.19 -12.34
N SER A 431 3.52 -14.16 -12.23
CA SER A 431 2.17 -14.29 -11.69
C SER A 431 1.28 -15.21 -12.55
N ILE A 432 1.39 -15.11 -13.88
CA ILE A 432 0.66 -15.97 -14.83
C ILE A 432 1.14 -17.42 -14.68
N VAL A 433 2.47 -17.63 -14.70
CA VAL A 433 3.07 -18.96 -14.54
C VAL A 433 2.67 -19.56 -13.19
N SER A 434 2.67 -18.77 -12.10
CA SER A 434 2.23 -19.20 -10.78
C SER A 434 0.79 -19.71 -10.78
N MET A 435 -0.12 -19.02 -11.46
CA MET A 435 -1.53 -19.43 -11.55
C MET A 435 -1.73 -20.66 -12.45
N LEU A 436 -0.97 -20.77 -13.56
CA LEU A 436 -0.99 -21.98 -14.39
C LEU A 436 -0.50 -23.21 -13.62
N VAL A 437 0.62 -23.08 -12.91
CA VAL A 437 1.18 -24.12 -12.05
C VAL A 437 0.16 -24.50 -10.96
N SER A 438 -0.51 -23.52 -10.37
CA SER A 438 -1.57 -23.77 -9.37
C SER A 438 -2.76 -24.56 -9.93
N GLY A 439 -3.16 -24.25 -11.16
CA GLY A 439 -4.20 -25.00 -11.87
C GLY A 439 -3.82 -26.47 -12.13
N ILE A 440 -2.58 -26.71 -12.57
CA ILE A 440 -2.06 -28.06 -12.83
C ILE A 440 -1.96 -28.88 -11.54
N ILE A 441 -1.42 -28.29 -10.47
CA ILE A 441 -1.30 -28.95 -9.17
C ILE A 441 -2.69 -29.27 -8.62
N GLU A 442 -3.64 -28.36 -8.74
CA GLU A 442 -5.02 -28.60 -8.30
C GLU A 442 -5.68 -29.75 -9.06
N GLU A 443 -5.47 -29.82 -10.38
CA GLU A 443 -5.98 -30.93 -11.17
C GLU A 443 -5.41 -32.27 -10.73
N HIS A 444 -4.09 -32.32 -10.44
CA HIS A 444 -3.44 -33.50 -9.88
C HIS A 444 -4.00 -33.87 -8.50
N ARG A 445 -4.05 -32.91 -7.57
CA ARG A 445 -4.57 -33.08 -6.20
C ARG A 445 -5.99 -33.64 -6.22
N ARG A 446 -6.86 -33.03 -7.03
CA ARG A 446 -8.27 -33.40 -7.17
C ARG A 446 -8.44 -34.78 -7.80
N LYS A 447 -7.70 -35.09 -8.89
CA LYS A 447 -7.72 -36.44 -9.50
C LYS A 447 -7.29 -37.52 -8.51
N SER A 448 -6.26 -37.24 -7.71
CA SER A 448 -5.77 -38.16 -6.67
C SER A 448 -6.83 -38.42 -5.60
N ALA A 449 -7.48 -37.37 -5.09
CA ALA A 449 -8.54 -37.48 -4.09
C ALA A 449 -9.77 -38.25 -4.59
N LEU A 450 -10.23 -37.94 -5.82
CA LEU A 450 -11.37 -38.61 -6.43
C LEU A 450 -11.11 -40.11 -6.70
N ARG A 451 -9.88 -40.49 -7.07
CA ARG A 451 -9.51 -41.90 -7.26
C ARG A 451 -9.58 -42.71 -5.97
N HIS A 452 -9.24 -42.10 -4.84
CA HIS A 452 -9.24 -42.75 -3.53
C HIS A 452 -10.55 -42.55 -2.76
N GLY A 453 -11.48 -41.75 -3.29
CA GLY A 453 -12.74 -41.41 -2.60
C GLY A 453 -12.53 -40.66 -1.28
N SER A 454 -11.40 -39.96 -1.11
CA SER A 454 -10.99 -39.37 0.17
C SER A 454 -11.19 -37.85 0.21
N TYR A 455 -11.65 -37.33 1.35
CA TYR A 455 -11.74 -35.88 1.58
C TYR A 455 -10.36 -35.21 1.53
N ILE A 456 -9.36 -35.83 2.19
CA ILE A 456 -7.97 -35.40 2.14
C ILE A 456 -7.29 -36.14 0.99
N SER A 457 -6.68 -35.38 0.07
CA SER A 457 -5.91 -35.96 -1.03
C SER A 457 -4.64 -36.62 -0.49
N PRO A 458 -4.33 -37.88 -0.86
CA PRO A 458 -3.08 -38.55 -0.48
C PRO A 458 -1.82 -37.87 -1.05
N SER A 459 -1.99 -36.91 -1.95
CA SER A 459 -0.89 -36.13 -2.50
C SER A 459 -0.22 -35.28 -1.41
N SER A 460 1.11 -35.33 -1.35
CA SER A 460 1.89 -34.54 -0.42
C SER A 460 1.73 -33.04 -0.66
N PHE A 461 1.60 -32.26 0.41
CA PHE A 461 1.57 -30.79 0.38
C PHE A 461 2.80 -30.18 -0.33
N ALA A 462 3.92 -30.93 -0.44
CA ALA A 462 5.12 -30.50 -1.15
C ALA A 462 4.87 -30.12 -2.61
N LEU A 463 3.83 -30.67 -3.24
CA LEU A 463 3.43 -30.28 -4.60
C LEU A 463 3.00 -28.82 -4.69
N LEU A 464 2.59 -28.18 -3.59
CA LEU A 464 2.24 -26.75 -3.55
C LEU A 464 3.47 -25.85 -3.44
N LEU A 465 4.67 -26.35 -3.14
CA LEU A 465 5.86 -25.52 -2.99
C LEU A 465 6.19 -24.67 -4.24
N PRO A 466 6.10 -25.18 -5.48
CA PRO A 466 6.40 -24.39 -6.68
C PRO A 466 5.50 -23.17 -6.85
N GLN A 467 4.19 -23.29 -6.60
CA GLN A 467 3.25 -22.16 -6.73
C GLN A 467 3.53 -21.07 -5.69
N PHE A 468 3.84 -21.43 -4.44
CA PHE A 468 4.20 -20.45 -3.40
C PHE A 468 5.57 -19.83 -3.68
N PHE A 469 6.55 -20.59 -4.16
CA PHE A 469 7.86 -20.07 -4.55
C PHE A 469 7.74 -19.05 -5.71
N LEU A 470 6.96 -19.36 -6.74
CA LEU A 470 6.68 -18.44 -7.85
C LEU A 470 5.90 -17.20 -7.41
N SER A 471 4.99 -17.34 -6.46
CA SER A 471 4.29 -16.22 -5.82
C SER A 471 5.25 -15.29 -5.10
N GLY A 472 6.21 -15.82 -4.33
CA GLY A 472 7.26 -15.02 -3.69
C GLY A 472 8.19 -14.30 -4.69
N LEU A 473 8.55 -14.95 -5.80
CA LEU A 473 9.29 -14.29 -6.87
C LEU A 473 8.46 -13.20 -7.57
N THR A 474 7.15 -13.42 -7.74
CA THR A 474 6.22 -12.41 -8.25
C THR A 474 6.22 -11.17 -7.37
N GLU A 475 6.20 -11.34 -6.05
CA GLU A 475 6.31 -10.23 -5.09
C GLU A 475 7.66 -9.50 -5.23
N ALA A 476 8.76 -10.24 -5.36
CA ALA A 476 10.10 -9.69 -5.50
C ALA A 476 10.29 -8.81 -6.75
N PHE A 477 9.72 -9.26 -7.87
CA PHE A 477 9.84 -8.57 -9.15
C PHE A 477 8.76 -7.50 -9.38
N SER A 478 7.55 -7.71 -8.86
CA SER A 478 6.42 -6.80 -9.07
C SER A 478 6.24 -5.86 -7.89
N ALA A 479 5.96 -6.37 -6.68
CA ALA A 479 5.58 -5.54 -5.53
C ALA A 479 6.68 -4.56 -5.12
N VAL A 480 7.91 -5.05 -4.96
CA VAL A 480 9.09 -4.23 -4.62
C VAL A 480 9.31 -3.16 -5.67
N SER A 481 9.22 -3.55 -6.94
CA SER A 481 9.32 -2.64 -8.06
C SER A 481 8.22 -1.59 -7.99
N ILE A 482 6.95 -1.97 -8.01
CA ILE A 482 5.81 -1.04 -8.01
C ILE A 482 5.94 0.01 -6.88
N MET A 483 6.33 -0.42 -5.67
CA MET A 483 6.60 0.49 -4.55
C MET A 483 7.73 1.47 -4.86
N GLU A 484 8.85 0.99 -5.44
CA GLU A 484 9.95 1.84 -5.89
C GLU A 484 9.50 2.85 -6.96
N PHE A 485 8.66 2.44 -7.92
CA PHE A 485 8.13 3.36 -8.94
C PHE A 485 7.21 4.41 -8.34
N PHE A 486 6.29 4.04 -7.45
CA PHE A 486 5.46 5.03 -6.77
C PHE A 486 6.33 6.02 -5.98
N THR A 487 7.39 5.55 -5.34
CA THR A 487 8.29 6.42 -4.58
C THR A 487 9.12 7.35 -5.46
N MET A 488 9.59 6.85 -6.62
CA MET A 488 10.42 7.62 -7.57
C MET A 488 9.62 8.67 -8.34
N GLN A 489 8.34 8.43 -8.62
CA GLN A 489 7.49 9.37 -9.35
C GLN A 489 6.93 10.49 -8.46
N MET A 490 7.00 10.33 -7.14
CA MET A 490 6.52 11.34 -6.20
C MET A 490 7.64 12.29 -5.80
N PRO A 491 7.36 13.61 -5.68
CA PRO A 491 8.31 14.55 -5.08
C PRO A 491 8.58 14.18 -3.62
N GLU A 492 9.68 14.68 -3.04
CA GLU A 492 10.11 14.30 -1.68
C GLU A 492 9.03 14.52 -0.63
N SER A 493 8.23 15.59 -0.77
CA SER A 493 7.12 15.94 0.12
C SER A 493 5.92 14.98 0.04
N MET A 494 5.85 14.10 -0.97
CA MET A 494 4.74 13.17 -1.20
C MET A 494 5.15 11.70 -1.17
N ARG A 495 6.41 11.36 -0.84
CA ARG A 495 6.85 9.96 -0.84
C ARG A 495 6.03 9.07 0.11
N THR A 496 5.48 9.62 1.18
CA THR A 496 4.56 8.89 2.08
C THR A 496 3.26 8.47 1.39
N ILE A 497 2.80 9.21 0.36
CA ILE A 497 1.62 8.88 -0.43
C ILE A 497 1.87 7.65 -1.31
N ALA A 498 3.12 7.39 -1.71
CA ALA A 498 3.45 6.16 -2.45
C ALA A 498 3.06 4.90 -1.65
N GLY A 499 3.36 4.88 -0.36
CA GLY A 499 2.95 3.79 0.54
C GLY A 499 1.43 3.68 0.66
N ALA A 500 0.73 4.81 0.76
CA ALA A 500 -0.74 4.85 0.78
C ALA A 500 -1.35 4.26 -0.51
N VAL A 501 -0.88 4.70 -1.67
CA VAL A 501 -1.34 4.19 -2.97
C VAL A 501 -1.08 2.69 -3.11
N PHE A 502 0.04 2.20 -2.58
CA PHE A 502 0.36 0.77 -2.53
C PHE A 502 -0.62 -0.04 -1.67
N PHE A 503 -0.92 0.39 -0.44
CA PHE A 503 -1.93 -0.27 0.38
C PHE A 503 -3.33 -0.19 -0.22
N LEU A 504 -3.65 0.91 -0.90
CA LEU A 504 -4.90 1.03 -1.65
C LEU A 504 -4.95 -0.02 -2.78
N SER A 505 -3.85 -0.26 -3.50
CA SER A 505 -3.78 -1.33 -4.51
C SER A 505 -4.11 -2.70 -3.91
N LEU A 506 -3.53 -3.04 -2.75
CA LEU A 506 -3.79 -4.30 -2.04
C LEU A 506 -5.24 -4.40 -1.60
N SER A 507 -5.86 -3.30 -1.16
CA SER A 507 -7.27 -3.33 -0.82
C SER A 507 -8.16 -3.60 -2.03
N ILE A 508 -7.91 -2.89 -3.13
CA ILE A 508 -8.71 -3.03 -4.34
C ILE A 508 -8.52 -4.43 -4.92
N SER A 509 -7.32 -5.00 -4.88
CA SER A 509 -7.07 -6.39 -5.32
C SER A 509 -7.87 -7.40 -4.52
N SER A 510 -7.91 -7.27 -3.18
CA SER A 510 -8.67 -8.17 -2.33
C SER A 510 -10.20 -8.07 -2.59
N TYR A 511 -10.73 -6.85 -2.78
CA TYR A 511 -12.15 -6.67 -3.13
C TYR A 511 -12.49 -7.20 -4.52
N ILE A 512 -11.65 -6.94 -5.53
CA ILE A 512 -11.83 -7.49 -6.87
C ILE A 512 -11.73 -9.03 -6.84
N GLY A 513 -10.82 -9.58 -6.04
CA GLY A 513 -10.72 -11.03 -5.82
C GLY A 513 -12.02 -11.62 -5.30
N SER A 514 -12.62 -11.02 -4.27
CA SER A 514 -13.95 -11.39 -3.77
C SER A 514 -15.03 -11.26 -4.85
N LEU A 515 -15.04 -10.15 -5.61
CA LEU A 515 -16.01 -9.94 -6.69
C LEU A 515 -15.92 -11.05 -7.76
N ILE A 516 -14.73 -11.39 -8.23
CA ILE A 516 -14.52 -12.41 -9.26
C ILE A 516 -14.98 -13.78 -8.74
N VAL A 517 -14.65 -14.14 -7.50
CA VAL A 517 -15.10 -15.40 -6.90
C VAL A 517 -16.63 -15.51 -6.90
N ASN A 518 -17.32 -14.43 -6.53
CA ASN A 518 -18.79 -14.38 -6.53
C ASN A 518 -19.37 -14.42 -7.96
N ILE A 519 -18.74 -13.75 -8.93
CA ILE A 519 -19.14 -13.81 -10.34
C ILE A 519 -19.01 -15.25 -10.86
N VAL A 520 -17.87 -15.91 -10.61
CA VAL A 520 -17.64 -17.30 -11.05
C VAL A 520 -18.63 -18.25 -10.39
N HIS A 521 -18.91 -18.07 -9.10
CA HIS A 521 -19.93 -18.86 -8.41
C HIS A 521 -21.29 -18.76 -9.09
N LYS A 522 -21.81 -17.54 -9.26
CA LYS A 522 -23.13 -17.29 -9.83
C LYS A 522 -23.21 -17.71 -11.31
N ALA A 523 -22.14 -17.55 -12.08
CA ALA A 523 -22.10 -17.93 -13.48
C ALA A 523 -22.02 -19.46 -13.69
N THR A 524 -21.47 -20.19 -12.72
CA THR A 524 -21.28 -21.65 -12.81
C THR A 524 -22.37 -22.43 -12.07
N GLU A 525 -23.14 -21.77 -11.23
CA GLU A 525 -24.38 -22.28 -10.65
C GLU A 525 -25.40 -22.56 -11.77
N LYS A 526 -25.64 -23.84 -12.05
CA LYS A 526 -26.68 -24.28 -12.99
C LYS A 526 -27.65 -25.18 -12.24
N LYS A 527 -28.95 -25.09 -12.55
CA LYS A 527 -29.97 -26.00 -11.99
C LYS A 527 -29.50 -27.46 -12.14
N GLY A 528 -29.21 -28.13 -11.02
CA GLY A 528 -28.78 -29.52 -10.96
C GLY A 528 -27.27 -29.82 -11.06
N LYS A 529 -26.38 -28.80 -11.13
CA LYS A 529 -24.92 -29.01 -11.04
C LYS A 529 -24.30 -28.13 -9.97
N SER A 530 -23.37 -28.67 -9.19
CA SER A 530 -22.62 -27.90 -8.20
C SER A 530 -21.80 -26.79 -8.88
N PRO A 531 -21.75 -25.59 -8.29
CA PRO A 531 -20.94 -24.49 -8.80
C PRO A 531 -19.46 -24.86 -8.79
N TRP A 532 -18.63 -24.17 -9.59
CA TRP A 532 -17.20 -24.46 -9.67
C TRP A 532 -16.45 -24.14 -8.38
N LEU A 533 -16.94 -23.16 -7.63
CA LEU A 533 -16.40 -22.72 -6.36
C LEU A 533 -17.53 -22.77 -5.33
N GLY A 534 -17.24 -23.25 -4.13
CA GLY A 534 -18.22 -23.34 -3.05
C GLY A 534 -18.02 -24.57 -2.16
N GLY A 535 -18.82 -24.68 -1.11
CA GLY A 535 -18.86 -25.88 -0.27
C GLY A 535 -17.59 -26.19 0.53
N HIS A 536 -17.71 -27.23 1.37
CA HIS A 536 -16.67 -27.66 2.33
C HIS A 536 -15.60 -28.59 1.72
N ASP A 537 -15.87 -29.18 0.56
CA ASP A 537 -15.00 -30.12 -0.12
C ASP A 537 -14.49 -29.54 -1.45
N LEU A 538 -13.18 -29.28 -1.56
CA LEU A 538 -12.58 -28.78 -2.80
C LEU A 538 -12.56 -29.85 -3.89
N ASN A 539 -12.71 -31.14 -3.56
CA ASN A 539 -12.73 -32.21 -4.54
C ASN A 539 -13.97 -32.12 -5.44
N GLN A 540 -15.08 -31.59 -4.91
CA GLN A 540 -16.30 -31.34 -5.68
C GLN A 540 -16.21 -30.06 -6.54
N ASN A 541 -15.27 -29.18 -6.22
CA ASN A 541 -15.04 -27.93 -6.94
C ASN A 541 -14.21 -28.11 -8.20
N ARG A 542 -14.18 -27.07 -9.03
CA ARG A 542 -13.33 -26.92 -10.22
C ARG A 542 -12.37 -25.74 -10.03
N LEU A 543 -11.62 -25.77 -8.93
CA LEU A 543 -10.67 -24.72 -8.56
C LEU A 543 -9.56 -24.53 -9.61
N ASN A 544 -9.18 -25.58 -10.32
CA ASN A 544 -8.24 -25.50 -11.44
C ASN A 544 -8.71 -24.52 -12.55
N TYR A 545 -10.01 -24.54 -12.90
CA TYR A 545 -10.55 -23.59 -13.88
C TYR A 545 -10.55 -22.15 -13.36
N TYR A 546 -10.78 -21.95 -12.06
CA TYR A 546 -10.66 -20.63 -11.45
C TYR A 546 -9.22 -20.09 -11.56
N TYR A 547 -8.21 -20.92 -11.26
CA TYR A 547 -6.81 -20.51 -11.45
C TYR A 547 -6.50 -20.17 -12.91
N TYR A 548 -7.05 -20.89 -13.88
CA TYR A 548 -6.89 -20.55 -15.30
C TYR A 548 -7.59 -19.24 -15.68
N ILE A 549 -8.73 -18.89 -15.07
CA ILE A 549 -9.37 -17.57 -15.26
C ILE A 549 -8.45 -16.46 -14.74
N ILE A 550 -7.87 -16.62 -13.54
CA ILE A 550 -6.93 -15.63 -12.99
C ILE A 550 -5.66 -15.53 -13.85
N ALA A 551 -5.16 -16.65 -14.38
CA ALA A 551 -4.05 -16.65 -15.34
C ALA A 551 -4.41 -15.86 -16.62
N GLY A 552 -5.62 -16.05 -17.15
CA GLY A 552 -6.14 -15.28 -18.30
C GLY A 552 -6.25 -13.78 -18.02
N LEU A 553 -6.75 -13.38 -16.84
CA LEU A 553 -6.71 -11.99 -16.40
C LEU A 553 -5.29 -11.45 -16.26
N GLY A 554 -4.34 -12.29 -15.82
CA GLY A 554 -2.92 -11.98 -15.82
C GLY A 554 -2.36 -11.71 -17.22
N VAL A 555 -2.76 -12.49 -18.23
CA VAL A 555 -2.39 -12.24 -19.64
C VAL A 555 -2.97 -10.92 -20.14
N LEU A 556 -4.24 -10.62 -19.82
CA LEU A 556 -4.83 -9.32 -20.15
C LEU A 556 -4.08 -8.17 -19.48
N ASN A 557 -3.70 -8.34 -18.21
CA ASN A 557 -2.89 -7.36 -17.47
C ASN A 557 -1.51 -7.15 -18.12
N LEU A 558 -0.89 -8.22 -18.60
CA LEU A 558 0.38 -8.17 -19.31
C LEU A 558 0.27 -7.41 -20.65
N VAL A 559 -0.79 -7.68 -21.42
CA VAL A 559 -1.09 -6.97 -22.67
C VAL A 559 -1.28 -5.49 -22.37
N TYR A 560 -2.14 -5.16 -21.40
CA TYR A 560 -2.37 -3.79 -20.95
C TYR A 560 -1.07 -3.08 -20.53
N PHE A 561 -0.22 -3.76 -19.75
CA PHE A 561 1.07 -3.19 -19.34
C PHE A 561 1.95 -2.87 -20.54
N ASN A 562 2.14 -3.82 -21.46
CA ASN A 562 3.06 -3.65 -22.58
C ASN A 562 2.59 -2.61 -23.61
N PHE A 563 1.29 -2.54 -23.91
CA PHE A 563 0.76 -1.61 -24.90
C PHE A 563 0.52 -0.20 -24.34
N PHE A 564 0.12 -0.08 -23.07
CA PHE A 564 -0.31 1.19 -22.47
C PHE A 564 0.58 1.63 -21.30
N ALA A 565 0.58 0.90 -20.18
CA ALA A 565 1.19 1.37 -18.93
C ALA A 565 2.72 1.53 -19.00
N ARG A 566 3.40 0.74 -19.83
CA ARG A 566 4.86 0.76 -20.00
C ARG A 566 5.39 2.13 -20.42
N ARG A 567 4.61 2.91 -21.18
CA ARG A 567 4.97 4.28 -21.61
C ARG A 567 5.17 5.21 -20.41
N TYR A 568 4.39 5.01 -19.35
CA TYR A 568 4.44 5.82 -18.13
C TYR A 568 5.63 5.48 -17.22
N VAL A 569 6.27 4.33 -17.43
CA VAL A 569 7.50 3.95 -16.71
C VAL A 569 8.75 4.57 -17.34
N ILE A 570 8.72 4.91 -18.64
CA ILE A 570 9.86 5.51 -19.36
C ILE A 570 10.08 6.97 -18.95
N VAL A 571 8.98 7.71 -18.76
CA VAL A 571 8.99 9.17 -18.53
C VAL A 571 9.52 9.55 -17.14
N GLY A 572 9.64 8.60 -16.21
CA GLY A 572 10.10 8.83 -14.83
C GLY A 572 11.61 8.83 -14.59
N ARG A 573 12.46 9.10 -15.58
CA ARG A 573 13.92 9.28 -15.35
C ARG A 573 14.25 10.76 -15.11
N PRO A 574 14.51 11.20 -13.86
CA PRO A 574 15.14 12.49 -13.61
C PRO A 574 16.63 12.35 -13.93
N GLY A 575 16.99 12.53 -15.19
CA GLY A 575 18.35 12.26 -15.64
C GLY A 575 18.58 12.44 -17.13
N ASN A 576 17.99 13.48 -17.71
CA ASN A 576 18.59 14.18 -18.84
C ASN A 576 18.01 15.59 -18.85
N GLY A 577 18.86 16.58 -18.55
CA GLY A 577 18.52 17.97 -18.78
C GLY A 577 18.13 18.19 -20.24
N ARG A 578 17.16 19.09 -20.46
CA ARG A 578 16.75 19.61 -21.78
C ARG A 578 16.39 18.54 -22.81
N LYS A 579 15.13 18.12 -22.82
CA LYS A 579 14.26 17.91 -24.02
C LYS A 579 13.01 17.09 -23.65
N GLU A 580 12.06 17.73 -22.99
CA GLU A 580 10.63 17.55 -23.30
C GLU A 580 10.20 18.92 -23.87
N MET A 581 9.41 19.11 -24.93
CA MET A 581 8.27 18.34 -25.41
C MET A 581 7.90 18.92 -26.81
N GLN A 582 8.06 18.17 -27.89
CA GLN A 582 7.30 18.36 -29.14
C GLN A 582 6.97 16.98 -29.72
N LEU A 583 5.74 16.56 -29.47
CA LEU A 583 4.90 15.64 -30.25
C LEU A 583 3.58 15.65 -29.47
N GLU A 584 2.45 16.12 -30.00
CA GLU A 584 1.77 15.64 -31.21
C GLU A 584 0.77 16.74 -31.63
N ASN A 585 0.91 17.30 -32.84
CA ASN A 585 -0.21 17.96 -33.53
C ASN A 585 -0.75 16.94 -34.55
N PRO A 586 -2.08 16.71 -34.62
CA PRO A 586 -2.65 15.87 -35.66
C PRO A 586 -2.50 16.59 -37.00
N VAL A 587 -1.90 15.90 -37.97
CA VAL A 587 -1.81 16.34 -39.37
C VAL A 587 -3.24 16.48 -39.90
N LEU A 588 -3.70 17.71 -40.08
CA LEU A 588 -4.88 18.02 -40.88
C LEU A 588 -4.44 18.06 -42.34
N HIS A 589 -5.02 17.17 -43.15
CA HIS A 589 -5.05 17.30 -44.60
C HIS A 589 -5.66 18.67 -44.97
N GLY A 590 -4.95 19.46 -45.77
CA GLY A 590 -5.40 20.75 -46.28
C GLY A 590 -4.97 20.94 -47.72
N SER A 591 -5.98 21.05 -48.58
CA SER A 591 -5.95 21.18 -50.02
C SER A 591 -5.31 22.46 -50.56
N ARG A 592 -4.87 22.34 -51.82
CA ARG A 592 -4.67 23.34 -52.89
C ARG A 592 -5.23 24.76 -52.71
N ASP A 593 -4.40 25.68 -53.23
CA ASP A 593 -4.68 26.92 -53.98
C ASP A 593 -5.40 28.11 -53.32
N GLN A 594 -4.68 29.23 -53.22
CA GLN A 594 -5.05 30.64 -53.52
C GLN A 594 -3.90 31.54 -53.05
N SER A 595 -3.05 32.08 -53.93
CA SER A 595 -3.19 33.32 -54.71
C SER A 595 -3.06 34.63 -53.90
N GLU A 596 -1.87 35.21 -53.91
CA GLU A 596 -1.55 36.65 -53.77
C GLU A 596 -0.29 36.85 -54.64
N CYS A 597 -0.33 37.42 -55.86
CA CYS A 597 -0.58 38.82 -56.23
C CYS A 597 0.08 39.82 -55.28
N ALA A 598 1.30 40.27 -55.59
CA ALA A 598 1.54 41.52 -56.33
C ALA A 598 3.02 41.97 -56.24
N SER A 599 3.60 42.25 -57.43
CA SER A 599 4.59 43.30 -57.78
C SER A 599 5.84 43.54 -56.91
N LYS A 600 7.05 43.76 -57.41
CA LYS A 600 7.65 44.00 -58.74
C LYS A 600 9.17 44.09 -58.50
N ASP A 601 9.96 43.75 -59.53
CA ASP A 601 11.20 44.39 -60.05
C ASP A 601 12.13 45.09 -59.04
N GLU A 602 13.46 44.94 -58.95
CA GLU A 602 14.63 44.59 -59.78
C GLU A 602 15.73 44.31 -58.70
N GLU A 603 16.83 43.58 -58.86
CA GLU A 603 17.91 43.79 -59.80
C GLU A 603 18.97 42.68 -59.60
N LYS A 604 19.76 42.46 -60.65
CA LYS A 604 20.79 41.43 -60.79
C LYS A 604 22.00 41.65 -59.88
N GLY A 605 22.73 40.57 -59.59
CA GLY A 605 24.19 40.66 -59.55
C GLY A 605 24.91 39.79 -58.53
N HIS A 606 25.45 38.68 -59.02
CA HIS A 606 26.79 38.13 -58.72
C HIS A 606 27.30 37.98 -57.28
N GLY A 607 27.91 36.82 -57.04
CA GLY A 607 29.19 36.80 -56.33
C GLY A 607 29.29 35.82 -55.18
N SER A 608 29.85 34.66 -55.50
CA SER A 608 30.44 33.66 -54.63
C SER A 608 31.14 34.16 -53.35
N ALA A 609 31.06 33.27 -52.35
CA ALA A 609 32.14 32.83 -51.46
C ALA A 609 32.75 33.83 -50.46
N ASN A 610 32.50 33.56 -49.17
CA ASN A 610 33.49 33.20 -48.13
C ASN A 610 32.92 33.60 -46.75
N LEU A 611 32.70 32.64 -45.85
CA LEU A 611 33.65 32.11 -44.85
C LEU A 611 33.80 33.03 -43.63
N THR A 612 33.82 32.40 -42.45
CA THR A 612 33.98 32.98 -41.09
C THR A 612 32.73 33.72 -40.56
N LEU A 613 32.16 33.40 -39.41
CA LEU A 613 32.67 32.82 -38.17
C LEU A 613 31.59 31.98 -37.47
#